data_AF-A0A3P7PGU2-F1
#
_entry.id   AF-A0A3P7PGU2-F1
#
_cell.length_a   1.000
_cell.length_b   1.000
_cell.length_c   1.000
_cell.angle_alpha   90.00
_cell.angle_beta   90.00
_cell.angle_gamma   90.00
#
_symmetry.space_group_name_H-M   'P 1'
#
loop_
_entity.id
_entity.type
_entity.pdbx_description
1 polymer ?
#
loop_
_entity_poly.entity_id
_entity_poly.type
_entity_poly.pdbx_seq_one_letter_code
_entity_poly.pdbx_strand_id
1 'polypeptide(L)'
;MIKEYIVRLFRVVLTDEQEEKLIQYLFGKVDEISDLNSLKNLILDYLMNTLGLKPTLTFSNDNSDLEQMLKLIKVKAEKDEK
;
A
#
# COMPACT_ATOMS: atom_id res chain seq x y z
N MET A 1 -5.25 4.78 7.79
CA MET A 1 -4.40 5.22 6.66
C MET A 1 -3.78 4.06 5.89
N ILE A 2 -2.84 3.24 6.40
CA ILE A 2 -2.48 1.97 5.70
C ILE A 2 -2.45 0.75 6.61
N LYS A 3 -2.02 0.91 7.88
CA LYS A 3 -2.10 -0.18 8.86
C LYS A 3 -3.49 -0.76 8.99
N GLU A 4 -4.52 0.08 9.05
CA GLU A 4 -5.91 -0.39 9.13
C GLU A 4 -6.31 -1.23 7.92
N TYR A 5 -5.91 -0.82 6.71
CA TYR A 5 -6.16 -1.57 5.49
C TYR A 5 -5.47 -2.95 5.53
N ILE A 6 -4.21 -2.99 5.96
CA ILE A 6 -3.42 -4.22 6.05
C ILE A 6 -3.97 -5.16 7.14
N VAL A 7 -4.37 -4.61 8.29
CA VAL A 7 -5.03 -5.36 9.36
C VAL A 7 -6.35 -5.96 8.86
N ARG A 8 -7.14 -5.22 8.07
CA ARG A 8 -8.40 -5.74 7.50
C ARG A 8 -8.15 -6.88 6.51
N LEU A 9 -7.10 -6.83 5.71
CA LEU A 9 -6.83 -7.83 4.67
C LEU A 9 -6.03 -9.05 5.13
N PHE A 10 -5.04 -8.83 5.98
CA PHE A 10 -4.09 -9.87 6.40
C PHE A 10 -4.31 -10.29 7.85
N ARG A 11 -5.13 -9.57 8.64
CA ARG A 11 -5.26 -9.74 10.10
C ARG A 11 -3.92 -9.55 10.82
N VAL A 12 -3.02 -8.78 10.22
CA VAL A 12 -1.67 -8.53 10.71
C VAL A 12 -1.49 -7.03 10.93
N VAL A 13 -0.91 -6.68 12.08
CA VAL A 13 -0.45 -5.33 12.36
C VAL A 13 1.01 -5.23 11.94
N LEU A 14 1.32 -4.32 11.02
CA LEU A 14 2.71 -4.02 10.69
C LEU A 14 3.37 -3.26 11.84
N THR A 15 4.64 -3.57 12.10
CA THR A 15 5.50 -2.71 12.93
C THR A 15 5.72 -1.36 12.23
N ASP A 16 6.14 -0.34 12.97
CA ASP A 16 6.44 0.98 12.39
C ASP A 16 7.51 0.88 11.29
N GLU A 17 8.54 0.05 11.50
CA GLU A 17 9.58 -0.20 10.51
C GLU A 17 9.05 -0.89 9.24
N GLN A 18 8.15 -1.87 9.38
CA GLN A 18 7.54 -2.56 8.23
C GLN A 18 6.64 -1.63 7.44
N GLU A 19 5.90 -0.75 8.12
CA GLU A 19 5.09 0.28 7.48
C GLU A 19 5.98 1.26 6.70
N GLU A 20 7.05 1.76 7.31
CA GLU A 20 7.96 2.69 6.65
C GLU A 20 8.58 2.08 5.39
N LYS A 21 9.03 0.82 5.46
CA LYS A 21 9.58 0.10 4.32
C LYS A 21 8.55 -0.12 3.20
N LEU A 22 7.30 -0.42 3.56
CA LEU A 22 6.21 -0.52 2.58
C LEU A 22 5.94 0.84 1.90
N ILE A 23 5.90 1.92 2.67
CA ILE A 23 5.70 3.27 2.13
C ILE A 23 6.85 3.65 1.19
N GLN A 24 8.11 3.40 1.57
CA GLN A 24 9.28 3.63 0.73
C GLN A 24 9.23 2.80 -0.56
N TYR A 25 8.84 1.53 -0.46
CA TYR A 25 8.65 0.65 -1.63
C TYR A 25 7.61 1.23 -2.60
N LEU A 26 6.46 1.67 -2.10
CA LEU A 26 5.40 2.25 -2.91
C LEU A 26 5.82 3.58 -3.56
N PHE A 27 6.58 4.42 -2.85
CA PHE A 27 7.13 5.63 -3.44
C PHE A 27 8.18 5.35 -4.51
N GLY A 28 9.02 4.32 -4.33
CA GLY A 28 10.00 3.90 -5.34
C GLY A 28 9.37 3.28 -6.60
N LYS A 29 8.08 2.95 -6.55
CA LYS A 29 7.30 2.39 -7.65
C LYS A 29 6.14 3.29 -8.06
N VAL A 30 6.22 4.59 -7.79
CA VAL A 30 5.11 5.50 -8.07
C VAL A 30 4.70 5.52 -9.55
N ASP A 31 5.67 5.38 -10.46
CA ASP A 31 5.43 5.32 -11.90
C ASP A 31 4.64 4.06 -12.33
N GLU A 32 4.66 3.00 -11.51
CA GLU A 32 3.87 1.78 -11.70
C GLU A 32 2.44 1.93 -11.16
N ILE A 33 2.13 3.02 -10.44
CA ILE A 33 0.84 3.26 -9.76
C ILE A 33 -0.04 4.20 -10.59
N SER A 34 -0.73 3.64 -11.59
CA SER A 34 -1.73 4.38 -12.39
C SER A 34 -3.05 4.61 -11.65
N ASP A 35 -3.48 3.62 -10.89
CA ASP A 35 -4.81 3.52 -10.29
C ASP A 35 -4.83 2.72 -8.98
N LEU A 36 -6.02 2.61 -8.38
CA LEU A 36 -6.23 1.91 -7.12
C LEU A 36 -5.85 0.41 -7.19
N ASN A 37 -6.04 -0.24 -8.33
CA ASN A 37 -5.74 -1.67 -8.48
C ASN A 37 -4.23 -1.91 -8.59
N SER A 38 -3.51 -1.05 -9.30
CA SER A 38 -2.03 -1.09 -9.32
C SER A 38 -1.43 -0.91 -7.91
N LEU A 39 -1.94 0.06 -7.13
CA LEU A 39 -1.54 0.25 -5.73
C LEU A 39 -1.82 -1.00 -4.88
N LYS A 40 -3.02 -1.58 -5.00
CA LYS A 40 -3.40 -2.82 -4.30
C LYS A 40 -2.45 -3.97 -4.64
N ASN A 41 -2.16 -4.16 -5.93
CA ASN A 41 -1.29 -5.23 -6.39
C ASN A 41 0.12 -5.08 -5.84
N LEU A 42 0.67 -3.86 -5.81
CA LEU A 42 1.98 -3.61 -5.21
C LEU A 42 2.01 -3.83 -3.70
N ILE A 43 0.96 -3.45 -2.98
CA ILE A 43 0.85 -3.72 -1.54
C ILE A 43 0.79 -5.24 -1.30
N LEU A 44 -0.06 -5.95 -2.05
CA LEU A 44 -0.18 -7.42 -1.94
C LEU A 44 1.14 -8.11 -2.25
N ASP A 45 1.79 -7.72 -3.35
CA ASP A 45 3.10 -8.22 -3.77
C ASP A 45 4.15 -8.00 -2.68
N TYR A 46 4.24 -6.80 -2.11
CA TYR A 46 5.15 -6.51 -1.01
C TYR A 46 4.87 -7.39 0.22
N LEU A 47 3.62 -7.46 0.66
CA LEU A 47 3.25 -8.21 1.86
C LEU A 47 3.48 -9.71 1.68
N MET A 48 3.20 -10.26 0.51
CA MET A 48 3.39 -11.68 0.21
C MET A 48 4.86 -12.04 -0.04
N ASN A 49 5.55 -11.30 -0.89
CA ASN A 49 6.91 -11.64 -1.34
C ASN A 49 8.00 -11.09 -0.42
N THR A 50 7.78 -9.95 0.24
CA THR A 50 8.76 -9.34 1.15
C THR A 50 8.54 -9.77 2.60
N LEU A 51 7.29 -9.75 3.07
CA LEU A 51 6.96 -10.09 4.46
C LEU A 51 6.49 -11.54 4.66
N GLY A 52 6.30 -12.30 3.57
CA GLY A 52 5.84 -13.70 3.66
C GLY A 52 4.40 -13.85 4.18
N LEU A 53 3.61 -12.78 4.16
CA LEU A 53 2.25 -12.79 4.69
C LEU A 53 1.30 -13.42 3.68
N LYS A 54 0.42 -14.30 4.16
CA LYS A 54 -0.65 -14.87 3.34
C LYS A 54 -1.93 -14.06 3.55
N PRO A 55 -2.60 -13.62 2.48
CA PRO A 55 -3.89 -12.94 2.62
C PRO A 55 -4.90 -13.90 3.26
N THR A 56 -5.60 -13.42 4.29
CA THR A 56 -6.53 -14.25 5.08
C THR A 56 -7.97 -14.21 4.54
N LEU A 57 -8.17 -13.60 3.37
CA LEU A 57 -9.46 -13.48 2.68
C LEU A 57 -10.50 -12.73 3.53
N THR A 58 -10.41 -11.41 3.52
CA THR A 58 -11.61 -10.56 3.61
C THR A 58 -11.33 -9.30 2.79
N PHE A 59 -11.66 -9.31 1.50
CA PHE A 59 -11.63 -8.08 0.71
C PHE A 59 -12.64 -7.11 1.32
N SER A 60 -12.14 -6.14 2.08
CA SER A 60 -12.93 -5.00 2.53
C SER A 60 -13.38 -4.21 1.30
N ASN A 61 -14.69 -4.05 1.11
CA ASN A 61 -15.23 -3.17 0.06
C ASN A 61 -14.92 -1.69 0.33
N ASP A 62 -14.54 -1.35 1.56
CA ASP A 62 -14.06 -0.03 1.92
C ASP A 62 -12.59 0.14 1.50
N ASN A 63 -12.38 0.92 0.45
CA ASN A 63 -11.09 1.29 -0.12
C ASN A 63 -10.72 2.76 0.15
N SER A 64 -11.45 3.47 1.01
CA SER A 64 -11.25 4.90 1.27
C SER A 64 -9.82 5.22 1.74
N ASP A 65 -9.25 4.36 2.59
CA ASP A 65 -7.85 4.43 3.02
C ASP A 65 -6.86 4.36 1.84
N LEU A 66 -7.08 3.42 0.91
CA LEU A 66 -6.24 3.27 -0.27
C LEU A 66 -6.38 4.45 -1.24
N GLU A 67 -7.58 5.01 -1.38
CA GLU A 67 -7.79 6.19 -2.22
C GLU A 67 -7.05 7.41 -1.67
N GLN A 68 -7.04 7.58 -0.34
CA GLN A 68 -6.21 8.62 0.29
C GLN A 68 -4.73 8.36 0.06
N MET A 69 -4.30 7.09 0.15
CA MET A 69 -2.91 6.73 -0.08
C MET A 69 -2.48 6.95 -1.53
N LEU A 70 -3.33 6.58 -2.49
CA LEU A 70 -3.12 6.85 -3.92
C LEU A 70 -2.98 8.36 -4.19
N LYS A 71 -3.80 9.19 -3.54
CA LYS A 71 -3.69 10.66 -3.65
C LYS A 71 -2.35 11.16 -3.09
N LEU A 72 -1.90 10.68 -1.93
CA LEU A 72 -0.61 11.08 -1.34
C LEU A 72 0.57 10.69 -2.23
N ILE A 73 0.52 9.50 -2.81
CA ILE A 73 1.53 8.99 -3.73
C ILE A 73 1.61 9.87 -4.99
N LYS A 74 0.47 10.19 -5.60
CA LYS A 74 0.40 11.07 -6.77
C LYS A 74 0.89 12.49 -6.49
N VAL A 75 0.48 13.08 -5.37
CA VAL A 75 0.93 14.43 -4.96
C VAL A 75 2.44 14.50 -4.74
N LYS A 76 3.07 13.41 -4.27
CA LYS A 76 4.52 13.36 -4.13
C LYS A 76 5.24 13.24 -5.47
N ALA A 77 4.77 12.38 -6.37
CA ALA A 77 5.35 12.27 -7.72
C ALA A 77 5.31 13.60 -8.48
N GLU A 78 4.19 14.32 -8.41
CA GLU A 78 4.05 15.65 -9.04
C GLU A 78 5.01 16.72 -8.47
N LYS A 79 5.54 16.52 -7.25
CA LYS A 79 6.47 17.46 -6.61
C LYS A 79 7.93 17.17 -6.91
N ASP A 80 8.29 15.92 -7.20
CA ASP A 80 9.66 15.53 -7.54
C ASP A 80 10.01 15.86 -9.02
N GLU A 81 9.03 16.23 -9.86
CA GLU A 81 9.22 16.74 -11.23
C GLU A 81 9.50 18.27 -11.34
N LYS A 82 9.71 19.00 -10.22
CA LYS A 82 9.94 20.46 -10.20
C LYS A 82 11.24 20.88 -9.52
#